data_AF-F4RSI6-F1
#
_entry.id   AF-F4RSI6-F1
#
_cell.length_a   1.000
_cell.length_b   1.000
_cell.length_c   1.000
_cell.angle_alpha   90.00
_cell.angle_beta   90.00
_cell.angle_gamma   90.00
#
_symmetry.space_group_name_H-M   'P 1'
#
loop_
_entity.id
_entity.type
_entity.pdbx_description
1 polymer ?
#
loop_
_entity_poly.entity_id
_entity_poly.type
_entity_poly.pdbx_seq_one_letter_code
_entity_poly.pdbx_strand_id
1 'polypeptide(L)'
;MLLSEDESVRVTACSVCYGLVCEWSGSRSEWVKAEGEEWEAGLPSSDHADEEEWEVELMSALIEALKREHQSSSEADVAHRLVATIGRLDYLSPYHLSSLRVLTETLNLTQILDEKKRLEALKGKKELLELCDEVKKMCTAS
;
A
#
# COMPACT_ATOMS: atom_id res chain seq x y z
N MET A 1 -3.73 0.63 16.11
CA MET A 1 -2.27 0.44 16.31
C MET A 1 -1.44 1.21 15.29
N LEU A 2 -1.72 1.11 13.99
CA LEU A 2 -1.07 1.97 12.97
C LEU A 2 -1.20 3.47 13.23
N LEU A 3 -2.32 3.88 13.83
CA LEU A 3 -2.62 5.27 14.20
C LEU A 3 -2.23 5.61 15.65
N SER A 4 -1.41 4.80 16.31
CA SER A 4 -0.98 5.06 17.69
C SER A 4 -0.10 6.31 17.77
N GLU A 5 -0.23 7.08 18.85
CA GLU A 5 0.68 8.19 19.14
C GLU A 5 2.10 7.71 19.43
N ASP A 6 2.24 6.48 19.96
CA ASP A 6 3.52 5.86 20.26
C ASP A 6 4.21 5.35 18.99
N GLU A 7 5.40 5.89 18.71
CA GLU A 7 6.22 5.55 17.55
C GLU A 7 6.61 4.07 17.52
N SER A 8 6.98 3.48 18.67
CA SER A 8 7.39 2.08 18.75
C SER A 8 6.24 1.13 18.42
N VAL A 9 5.02 1.51 18.82
CA VAL A 9 3.79 0.78 18.48
C VAL A 9 3.50 0.91 16.99
N ARG A 10 3.66 2.10 16.39
CA ARG A 10 3.47 2.29 14.94
C ARG A 10 4.48 1.48 14.13
N VAL A 11 5.77 1.54 14.46
CA VAL A 11 6.83 0.77 13.79
C VAL A 11 6.54 -0.72 13.84
N THR A 12 6.15 -1.24 15.00
CA THR A 12 5.81 -2.65 15.18
C THR A 12 4.57 -3.02 14.37
N ALA A 13 3.51 -2.22 14.44
CA ALA A 13 2.29 -2.43 13.68
C ALA A 13 2.54 -2.42 12.16
N CYS A 14 3.32 -1.47 11.65
CA CYS A 14 3.69 -1.40 10.23
C CYS A 14 4.46 -2.66 9.80
N SER A 15 5.32 -3.18 10.66
CA SER A 15 6.10 -4.39 10.39
C SER A 15 5.20 -5.64 10.33
N VAL A 16 4.22 -5.73 11.24
CA VAL A 16 3.22 -6.80 11.23
C VAL A 16 2.34 -6.70 9.98
N CYS A 17 1.86 -5.51 9.63
CA CYS A 17 1.07 -5.29 8.41
C CYS A 17 1.85 -5.65 7.15
N TYR A 18 3.12 -5.23 7.05
CA TYR A 18 3.97 -5.62 5.94
C TYR A 18 4.10 -7.14 5.84
N GLY A 19 4.41 -7.82 6.94
CA GLY A 19 4.52 -9.29 6.97
C GLY A 19 3.21 -9.98 6.58
N LEU A 20 2.08 -9.50 7.11
CA LEU A 20 0.75 -10.04 6.79
C LEU A 20 0.43 -9.89 5.30
N VAL A 21 0.66 -8.71 4.72
CA VAL A 21 0.50 -8.49 3.27
C VAL A 21 1.46 -9.36 2.47
N CYS A 22 2.68 -9.59 2.95
CA CYS A 22 3.63 -10.47 2.29
C CYS A 22 3.15 -11.92 2.20
N GLU A 23 2.58 -12.44 3.28
CA GLU A 23 2.02 -13.79 3.35
C GLU A 23 0.72 -13.90 2.55
N TRP A 24 -0.19 -12.94 2.74
CA TRP A 24 -1.47 -12.87 2.02
C TRP A 24 -1.27 -12.83 0.50
N SER A 25 -0.30 -12.03 0.05
CA SER A 25 0.02 -11.90 -1.36
C SER A 25 0.92 -13.03 -1.88
N GLY A 26 1.42 -13.92 -1.01
CA GLY A 26 2.31 -15.03 -1.36
C GLY A 26 1.64 -15.97 -2.35
N SER A 27 0.41 -16.38 -2.05
CA SER A 27 -0.44 -17.22 -2.92
C SER A 27 -0.75 -16.56 -4.27
N ARG A 28 -0.77 -15.23 -4.32
CA ARG A 28 -1.14 -14.45 -5.52
C ARG A 28 0.06 -14.07 -6.39
N SER A 29 1.27 -14.06 -5.84
CA SER A 29 2.50 -13.85 -6.61
C SER A 29 2.75 -14.97 -7.65
N GLU A 30 2.21 -16.16 -7.39
CA GLU A 30 2.22 -17.29 -8.33
C GLU A 30 1.27 -17.05 -9.49
N TRP A 31 0.19 -16.29 -9.29
CA TRP A 31 -0.81 -15.95 -10.31
C TRP A 31 -0.30 -14.90 -11.28
N VAL A 32 0.40 -13.87 -10.78
CA VAL A 32 1.08 -12.87 -11.63
C VAL A 32 2.20 -13.53 -12.45
N LYS A 33 2.89 -14.54 -11.90
CA LYS A 33 3.89 -15.32 -12.67
C LYS A 33 3.28 -16.25 -13.73
N ALA A 34 2.00 -16.57 -13.59
CA ALA A 34 1.25 -17.37 -14.55
C ALA A 34 0.56 -16.52 -15.64
N GLU A 35 0.81 -15.20 -15.68
CA GLU A 35 0.29 -14.27 -16.70
C GLU A 35 0.50 -14.82 -18.11
N GLY A 36 -0.58 -15.38 -18.65
CA GLY A 36 -0.65 -15.99 -19.97
C GLY A 36 -2.05 -16.50 -20.30
N GLU A 37 -2.79 -17.03 -19.32
CA GLU A 37 -4.12 -17.60 -19.58
C GLU A 37 -5.10 -17.14 -18.49
N GLU A 38 -6.16 -16.44 -18.94
CA GLU A 38 -7.36 -16.06 -18.17
C GLU A 38 -7.23 -15.00 -17.07
N TRP A 39 -7.06 -13.74 -17.48
CA TRP A 39 -7.49 -12.57 -16.69
C TRP A 39 -9.03 -12.56 -16.44
N GLU A 40 -9.83 -13.26 -17.25
CA GLU A 40 -11.30 -13.21 -17.19
C GLU A 40 -11.98 -14.36 -16.43
N ALA A 41 -11.29 -15.46 -16.08
CA ALA A 41 -11.94 -16.62 -15.44
C ALA A 41 -11.90 -16.63 -13.90
N GLY A 42 -11.20 -15.68 -13.30
CA GLY A 42 -11.00 -15.60 -11.84
C GLY A 42 -11.80 -14.49 -11.15
N LEU A 43 -12.86 -13.97 -11.77
CA LEU A 43 -13.72 -12.99 -11.08
C LEU A 43 -14.29 -13.64 -9.81
N PRO A 44 -14.15 -13.00 -8.65
CA PRO A 44 -14.54 -13.59 -7.39
C PRO A 44 -16.03 -13.89 -7.39
N SER A 45 -16.36 -15.14 -7.12
CA SER A 45 -17.71 -15.52 -6.69
C SER A 45 -18.09 -14.75 -5.41
N SER A 46 -19.38 -14.66 -5.09
CA SER A 46 -19.92 -13.86 -3.97
C SER A 46 -19.35 -14.15 -2.57
N ASP A 47 -18.48 -15.15 -2.43
CA ASP A 47 -17.78 -15.52 -1.20
C ASP A 47 -16.51 -14.69 -0.90
N HIS A 48 -16.06 -13.79 -1.80
CA HIS A 48 -14.86 -12.96 -1.57
C HIS A 48 -15.15 -11.50 -1.16
N ALA A 49 -16.40 -11.17 -0.85
CA ALA A 49 -16.76 -9.82 -0.35
C ALA A 49 -15.99 -9.46 0.92
N ASP A 50 -15.75 -10.44 1.79
CA ASP A 50 -14.96 -10.28 3.02
C ASP A 50 -13.48 -9.98 2.72
N GLU A 51 -12.93 -10.51 1.62
CA GLU A 51 -11.56 -10.23 1.20
C GLU A 51 -11.43 -8.81 0.63
N GLU A 52 -12.40 -8.39 -0.18
CA GLU A 52 -12.45 -7.02 -0.73
C GLU A 52 -12.59 -5.99 0.40
N GLU A 53 -13.50 -6.23 1.35
CA GLU A 53 -13.70 -5.37 2.52
C GLU A 53 -12.41 -5.27 3.35
N TRP A 54 -11.76 -6.42 3.62
CA TRP A 54 -10.49 -6.43 4.37
C TRP A 54 -9.38 -5.63 3.66
N GLU A 55 -9.24 -5.75 2.33
CA GLU A 55 -8.24 -5.00 1.58
C GLU A 55 -8.54 -3.50 1.56
N VAL A 56 -9.81 -3.11 1.42
CA VAL A 56 -10.24 -1.71 1.49
C VAL A 56 -9.97 -1.12 2.87
N GLU A 57 -10.33 -1.83 3.94
CA GLU A 57 -10.06 -1.41 5.31
C GLU A 57 -8.56 -1.25 5.57
N LEU A 58 -7.76 -2.26 5.19
CA LEU A 58 -6.32 -2.24 5.38
C LEU A 58 -5.67 -1.11 4.56
N MET A 59 -6.02 -0.96 3.29
CA MET A 59 -5.51 0.10 2.43
C MET A 59 -5.85 1.48 3.01
N SER A 60 -7.08 1.68 3.49
CA SER A 60 -7.49 2.96 4.10
C SER A 60 -6.66 3.27 5.36
N ALA A 61 -6.41 2.28 6.20
CA ALA A 61 -5.61 2.43 7.41
C ALA A 61 -4.13 2.73 7.09
N LEU A 62 -3.57 2.09 6.05
CA LEU A 62 -2.21 2.33 5.58
C LEU A 62 -2.03 3.75 5.01
N ILE A 63 -2.99 4.22 4.19
CA ILE A 63 -2.95 5.56 3.61
C ILE A 63 -3.05 6.62 4.70
N GLU A 64 -3.97 6.45 5.66
CA GLU A 64 -4.11 7.38 6.79
C GLU A 64 -2.88 7.35 7.71
N ALA A 65 -2.28 6.19 7.95
CA ALA A 65 -1.02 6.07 8.68
C ALA A 65 0.11 6.81 7.96
N LEU A 66 0.27 6.57 6.65
CA LEU A 66 1.27 7.27 5.84
C LEU A 66 1.06 8.77 5.91
N LYS A 67 -0.17 9.24 5.77
CA LYS A 67 -0.52 10.66 5.84
C LYS A 67 -0.02 11.31 7.12
N ARG A 68 -0.07 10.64 8.28
CA ARG A 68 0.32 11.18 9.59
C ARG A 68 1.82 11.22 9.88
N GLU A 69 2.65 10.56 9.10
CA GLU A 69 4.12 10.56 9.31
C GLU A 69 4.72 11.90 8.83
N HIS A 70 5.31 12.73 9.69
CA HIS A 70 5.62 14.12 9.31
C HIS A 70 7.01 14.68 9.69
N GLN A 71 7.71 14.18 10.71
CA GLN A 71 8.77 14.96 11.37
C GLN A 71 10.01 14.23 11.94
N SER A 72 10.14 12.89 11.93
CA SER A 72 11.32 12.19 12.53
C SER A 72 12.09 11.29 11.55
N SER A 73 13.40 11.10 11.80
CA SER A 73 14.28 10.25 10.98
C SER A 73 13.89 8.76 11.03
N SER A 74 13.30 8.31 12.13
CA SER A 74 12.70 6.98 12.28
C SER A 74 11.46 6.79 11.39
N GLU A 75 10.72 7.87 11.13
CA GLU A 75 9.52 7.87 10.30
C GLU A 75 9.85 7.63 8.82
N ALA A 76 11.09 7.84 8.39
CA ALA A 76 11.52 7.51 7.03
C ALA A 76 11.47 6.01 6.75
N ASP A 77 11.84 5.19 7.74
CA ASP A 77 11.77 3.72 7.62
C ASP A 77 10.33 3.23 7.73
N VAL A 78 9.52 3.88 8.57
CA VAL A 78 8.07 3.65 8.66
C VAL A 78 7.39 3.99 7.34
N ALA A 79 7.65 5.17 6.79
CA ALA A 79 7.12 5.61 5.51
C ALA A 79 7.52 4.65 4.39
N HIS A 80 8.77 4.18 4.35
CA HIS A 80 9.19 3.19 3.37
C HIS A 80 8.42 1.88 3.48
N ARG A 81 8.24 1.36 4.69
CA ARG A 81 7.42 0.14 4.90
C ARG A 81 5.97 0.36 4.51
N LEU A 82 5.39 1.51 4.86
CA LEU A 82 4.00 1.84 4.52
C LEU A 82 3.82 1.94 3.00
N VAL A 83 4.68 2.70 2.31
CA VAL A 83 4.61 2.82 0.84
C VAL A 83 4.84 1.48 0.16
N ALA A 84 5.79 0.66 0.64
CA ALA A 84 6.01 -0.68 0.10
C ALA A 84 4.81 -1.61 0.33
N THR A 85 4.16 -1.52 1.49
CA THR A 85 2.96 -2.30 1.82
C THR A 85 1.80 -1.88 0.92
N ILE A 86 1.58 -0.57 0.76
CA ILE A 86 0.55 0.00 -0.13
C ILE A 86 0.79 -0.48 -1.57
N GLY A 87 2.00 -0.29 -2.10
CA GLY A 87 2.32 -0.68 -3.47
C GLY A 87 2.15 -2.17 -3.72
N ARG A 88 2.56 -3.01 -2.76
CA ARG A 88 2.39 -4.47 -2.87
C ARG A 88 0.93 -4.90 -2.79
N LEU A 89 0.16 -4.30 -1.87
CA LEU A 89 -1.26 -4.58 -1.73
C LEU A 89 -2.02 -4.19 -3.00
N ASP A 90 -1.74 -3.00 -3.54
CA ASP A 90 -2.35 -2.48 -4.76
C ASP A 90 -2.00 -3.35 -5.99
N TYR A 91 -0.71 -3.65 -6.19
CA TYR A 91 -0.24 -4.43 -7.35
C TYR A 91 -0.76 -5.87 -7.39
N LEU A 92 -0.95 -6.51 -6.23
CA LEU A 92 -1.34 -7.93 -6.13
C LEU A 92 -2.83 -8.11 -5.81
N SER A 93 -3.60 -7.02 -5.76
CA SER A 93 -5.03 -7.07 -5.50
C SER A 93 -5.80 -7.27 -6.81
N PRO A 94 -6.76 -8.21 -6.86
CA PRO A 94 -7.71 -8.30 -7.99
C PRO A 94 -8.64 -7.07 -8.05
N TYR A 95 -8.71 -6.27 -6.97
CA TYR A 95 -9.55 -5.09 -6.83
C TYR A 95 -8.80 -3.79 -7.16
N HIS A 96 -7.56 -3.87 -7.68
CA HIS A 96 -6.73 -2.73 -8.06
C HIS A 96 -7.44 -1.74 -8.98
N LEU A 97 -8.19 -2.25 -9.98
CA LEU A 97 -8.91 -1.43 -10.96
C LEU A 97 -10.35 -1.07 -10.53
N SER A 98 -10.83 -1.60 -9.40
CA SER A 98 -12.18 -1.37 -8.87
C SER A 98 -12.15 -0.57 -7.56
N SER A 99 -12.39 -1.24 -6.42
CA SER A 99 -12.58 -0.59 -5.12
C SER A 99 -11.32 0.08 -4.60
N LEU A 100 -10.14 -0.50 -4.83
CA LEU A 100 -8.87 0.13 -4.42
C LEU A 100 -8.54 1.35 -5.27
N ARG A 101 -8.90 1.38 -6.56
CA ARG A 101 -8.76 2.57 -7.41
C ARG A 101 -9.57 3.74 -6.87
N VAL A 102 -10.86 3.50 -6.62
CA VAL A 102 -11.77 4.52 -6.09
C VAL A 102 -11.27 5.02 -4.72
N LEU A 103 -10.79 4.13 -3.87
CA LEU A 103 -10.26 4.47 -2.55
C LEU A 103 -9.00 5.33 -2.64
N THR A 104 -8.01 4.94 -3.43
CA THR A 104 -6.73 5.65 -3.56
C THR A 104 -6.91 7.05 -4.17
N GLU A 105 -7.84 7.20 -5.12
CA GLU A 105 -8.26 8.50 -5.66
C GLU A 105 -8.95 9.34 -4.59
N THR A 106 -9.93 8.77 -3.87
CA THR A 106 -10.71 9.48 -2.85
C THR A 106 -9.83 9.97 -1.70
N LEU A 107 -8.89 9.15 -1.25
CA LEU A 107 -7.95 9.50 -0.18
C LEU A 107 -6.77 10.35 -0.68
N ASN A 108 -6.71 10.68 -1.96
CA ASN A 108 -5.66 11.48 -2.60
C ASN A 108 -4.25 10.92 -2.35
N LEU A 109 -4.08 9.61 -2.47
CA LEU A 109 -2.79 8.95 -2.23
C LEU A 109 -1.64 9.57 -3.05
N THR A 110 -1.91 9.92 -4.31
CA THR A 110 -0.91 10.56 -5.19
C THR A 110 -0.40 11.90 -4.65
N GLN A 111 -1.28 12.71 -4.06
CA GLN A 111 -0.90 13.96 -3.40
C GLN A 111 -0.12 13.70 -2.11
N ILE A 112 -0.55 12.72 -1.31
CA ILE A 112 0.14 12.34 -0.07
C ILE A 112 1.59 11.94 -0.38
N LEU A 113 1.81 11.12 -1.41
CA LEU A 113 3.14 10.71 -1.85
C LEU A 113 4.00 11.91 -2.28
N ASP A 114 3.44 12.85 -3.04
CA ASP A 114 4.15 14.07 -3.44
C ASP A 114 4.54 14.94 -2.23
N GLU A 115 3.67 15.03 -1.23
CA GLU A 115 3.95 15.72 0.03
C GLU A 115 5.07 15.03 0.82
N LYS A 116 5.08 13.69 0.89
CA LYS A 116 6.15 12.94 1.57
C LYS A 116 7.51 13.18 0.91
N LYS A 117 7.59 13.15 -0.42
CA LYS A 117 8.85 13.39 -1.14
C LYS A 117 9.48 14.75 -0.86
N ARG A 118 8.69 15.74 -0.38
CA ARG A 118 9.18 17.08 -0.03
C ARG A 118 9.75 17.15 1.38
N LEU A 119 9.57 16.14 2.22
CA LEU A 119 10.08 16.13 3.59
C LEU A 119 11.61 16.05 3.59
N GLU A 120 12.24 16.94 4.36
CA GLU A 120 13.71 16.96 4.56
C GLU A 120 14.25 15.62 5.07
N ALA A 121 13.49 14.95 5.93
CA ALA A 121 13.84 13.64 6.49
C ALA A 121 13.99 12.53 5.44
N LEU A 122 13.40 12.70 4.25
CA LEU A 122 13.48 11.73 3.15
C LEU A 122 14.53 12.12 2.10
N LYS A 123 15.18 13.29 2.24
CA LYS A 123 16.25 13.69 1.32
C LYS A 123 17.42 12.70 1.42
N GLY A 124 17.79 12.13 0.28
CA GLY A 124 18.86 11.14 0.17
C GLY A 124 18.39 9.67 0.23
N LYS A 125 17.11 9.41 0.59
CA LYS A 125 16.54 8.05 0.53
C LYS A 125 16.01 7.74 -0.88
N LYS A 126 16.94 7.56 -1.82
CA LYS A 126 16.63 7.39 -3.25
C LYS A 126 15.61 6.28 -3.52
N GLU A 127 15.79 5.12 -2.88
CA GLU A 127 14.90 3.94 -3.04
C GLU A 127 13.45 4.26 -2.64
N LEU A 128 13.24 4.98 -1.54
CA LEU A 128 11.91 5.41 -1.12
C LEU A 128 11.29 6.40 -2.10
N LEU A 129 12.07 7.34 -2.63
CA LEU A 129 11.58 8.32 -3.59
C LEU A 129 11.16 7.65 -4.92
N GLU A 130 11.93 6.66 -5.38
CA GLU A 130 11.62 5.85 -6.55
C GLU A 130 10.37 4.99 -6.33
N LEU A 131 10.27 4.35 -5.16
CA LEU A 131 9.09 3.58 -4.79
C LEU A 131 7.81 4.43 -4.75
N CYS A 132 7.88 5.66 -4.20
CA CYS A 132 6.76 6.59 -4.24
C CYS A 132 6.32 6.90 -5.69
N ASP A 133 7.26 7.02 -6.62
CA ASP A 133 6.95 7.26 -8.03
C ASP A 133 6.34 6.04 -8.72
N GLU A 134 6.81 4.83 -8.38
CA GLU A 134 6.23 3.58 -8.86
C GLU A 134 4.79 3.40 -8.38
N VAL A 135 4.54 3.56 -7.08
CA VAL A 135 3.19 3.48 -6.51
C VAL A 135 2.26 4.51 -7.14
N LYS A 136 2.74 5.74 -7.33
CA LYS A 136 1.96 6.80 -8.00
C LYS A 136 1.61 6.42 -9.44
N LYS A 137 2.53 5.80 -10.18
CA LYS A 137 2.26 5.32 -11.54
C LYS A 137 1.20 4.22 -11.52
N MET A 138 1.26 3.27 -10.60
CA MET A 138 0.23 2.22 -10.50
C MET A 138 -1.16 2.81 -10.27
N CYS A 139 -1.30 3.79 -9.38
CA CYS A 139 -2.59 4.45 -9.14
C CYS A 139 -3.09 5.32 -10.32
N THR A 140 -2.26 5.63 -11.31
CA THR A 140 -2.59 6.52 -12.44
C THR A 140 -2.55 5.86 -13.81
N ALA A 141 -1.90 4.70 -13.94
CA ALA A 141 -1.77 3.98 -15.19
C ALA A 141 -3.09 3.30 -15.55
N SER A 142 -3.64 3.70 -16.69
CA SER A 142 -4.75 3.08 -17.41
C SER A 142 -4.43 3.18 -18.89
#